data_AF-A0A803P290-F1
#
_entry.id   AF-A0A803P290-F1
#
_cell.length_a   1.000
_cell.length_b   1.000
_cell.length_c   1.000
_cell.angle_alpha   90.00
_cell.angle_beta   90.00
_cell.angle_gamma   90.00
#
_symmetry.space_group_name_H-M   'P 1'
#
loop_
_entity.id
_entity.type
_entity.pdbx_description
1 polymer ?
#
loop_
_entity_poly.entity_id
_entity_poly.type
_entity_poly.pdbx_seq_one_letter_code
_entity_poly.pdbx_strand_id
1 'polypeptide(L)'
;MTSPDMNVILKGAVASSVIFLSATTTAALHWFVSPYVHKLRWRPGSDTFEVEMLSWLATYIPKTIKFSDIRLPETNRPFVTFKANGNFYFVDADHCHNKALLARLTPKANPETGFKNL
;
A
#
# COMPACT_ATOMS: atom_id res chain seq x y z
N MET A 1 27.66 16.06 -21.37
CA MET A 1 27.90 15.03 -20.32
C MET A 1 28.09 13.62 -20.89
N THR A 2 28.64 13.49 -22.10
CA THR A 2 29.10 12.22 -22.69
C THR A 2 30.28 12.55 -23.60
N SER A 3 31.44 12.85 -23.00
CA SER A 3 32.66 12.97 -23.80
C SER A 3 33.01 11.57 -24.34
N PRO A 4 33.34 11.42 -25.63
CA PRO A 4 33.78 10.16 -26.22
C PRO A 4 34.89 9.49 -25.41
N ASP A 5 35.79 10.30 -24.82
CA ASP A 5 37.00 9.90 -24.08
C ASP A 5 36.78 9.43 -22.64
N MET A 6 35.53 9.37 -22.15
CA MET A 6 35.25 8.83 -20.81
C MET A 6 35.51 7.32 -20.74
N ASN A 7 36.27 6.89 -19.73
CA ASN A 7 36.55 5.48 -19.43
C ASN A 7 35.23 4.67 -19.38
N VAL A 8 35.21 3.52 -20.05
CA VAL A 8 34.05 2.61 -20.11
C VAL A 8 33.54 2.20 -18.73
N ILE A 9 34.42 2.14 -17.73
CA ILE A 9 34.05 1.87 -16.33
C ILE A 9 33.20 3.02 -15.78
N LEU A 10 33.56 4.27 -16.07
CA LEU A 10 32.81 5.44 -15.63
C LEU A 10 31.45 5.53 -16.35
N LYS A 11 31.40 5.22 -17.65
CA LYS A 11 30.13 5.11 -18.40
C LYS A 11 29.24 4.03 -17.80
N GLY A 12 29.80 2.86 -17.47
CA GLY A 12 29.10 1.77 -16.81
C GLY A 12 28.59 2.14 -15.42
N ALA A 13 29.38 2.84 -14.62
CA ALA A 13 28.98 3.31 -13.30
C ALA A 13 27.82 4.31 -13.36
N VAL A 14 27.87 5.27 -14.30
CA VAL A 14 26.79 6.24 -14.51
C VAL A 14 25.53 5.57 -15.02
N ALA A 15 25.63 4.64 -15.97
CA ALA A 15 24.46 3.89 -16.45
C ALA A 15 23.82 3.06 -15.34
N SER A 16 24.66 2.38 -14.54
CA SER A 16 24.19 1.54 -13.42
C SER A 16 23.53 2.37 -12.33
N SER A 17 24.05 3.55 -12.01
CA SER A 17 23.46 4.42 -10.98
C SER A 17 22.08 4.92 -11.39
N VAL A 18 21.88 5.29 -12.66
CA VAL A 18 20.57 5.67 -13.18
C VAL A 18 19.58 4.50 -13.07
N ILE A 19 19.97 3.31 -13.54
CA ILE A 19 19.11 2.11 -13.47
C ILE A 19 18.75 1.79 -12.01
N PHE A 20 19.74 1.82 -11.11
CA PHE A 20 19.53 1.53 -9.69
C PHE A 20 18.60 2.54 -9.04
N LEU A 21 18.81 3.83 -9.29
CA LEU A 21 17.97 4.89 -8.73
C LEU A 21 16.54 4.81 -9.28
N SER A 22 16.38 4.56 -10.58
CA SER A 22 15.07 4.34 -11.20
C SER A 22 14.34 3.14 -10.57
N ALA A 23 14.98 1.97 -10.51
CA ALA A 23 14.38 0.76 -9.97
C ALA A 23 14.01 0.91 -8.48
N THR A 24 14.90 1.53 -7.69
CA THR A 24 14.66 1.78 -6.26
C THR A 24 13.48 2.72 -6.04
N THR A 25 13.38 3.79 -6.83
CA THR A 25 12.26 4.74 -6.72
C THR A 25 10.93 4.08 -7.08
N THR A 26 10.89 3.25 -8.13
CA THR A 26 9.69 2.48 -8.49
C THR A 26 9.31 1.48 -7.41
N ALA A 27 10.29 0.78 -6.82
CA ALA A 27 10.06 -0.16 -5.73
C ALA A 27 9.53 0.54 -4.48
N ALA A 28 10.07 1.71 -4.12
CA ALA A 28 9.60 2.51 -2.99
C ALA A 28 8.15 3.00 -3.20
N LEU A 29 7.83 3.49 -4.40
CA LEU A 29 6.46 3.91 -4.71
C LEU A 29 5.47 2.74 -4.67
N HIS A 30 5.85 1.59 -5.23
CA HIS A 30 5.01 0.41 -5.15
C HIS A 30 4.85 -0.07 -3.70
N TRP A 31 5.93 -0.08 -2.92
CA TRP A 31 5.86 -0.33 -1.49
C TRP A 31 5.04 0.73 -0.76
N PHE A 32 4.82 1.93 -1.30
CA PHE A 32 3.89 2.90 -0.70
C PHE A 32 2.42 2.63 -1.11
N VAL A 33 2.16 2.37 -2.39
CA VAL A 33 0.79 2.25 -2.96
C VAL A 33 0.16 0.86 -2.76
N SER A 34 0.97 -0.17 -2.51
CA SER A 34 0.48 -1.55 -2.40
C SER A 34 -0.58 -1.85 -1.33
N PRO A 35 -0.79 -1.10 -0.22
CA PRO A 35 -1.88 -1.42 0.70
C PRO A 35 -3.21 -0.81 0.23
N TYR A 36 -3.21 0.05 -0.80
CA TYR A 36 -4.38 0.82 -1.21
C TYR A 36 -5.48 -0.10 -1.76
N VAL A 37 -6.64 -0.05 -1.09
CA VAL A 37 -7.84 -0.76 -1.52
C VAL A 37 -8.61 0.13 -2.49
N HIS A 38 -8.73 -0.32 -3.74
CA HIS A 38 -9.45 0.39 -4.78
C HIS A 38 -10.97 0.26 -4.64
N LYS A 39 -11.46 -0.96 -4.38
CA LYS A 39 -12.89 -1.21 -4.13
C LYS A 39 -13.08 -2.11 -2.93
N LEU A 40 -14.14 -1.82 -2.19
CA LEU A 40 -14.54 -2.60 -1.03
C LEU A 40 -16.02 -2.96 -1.17
N ARG A 41 -16.30 -4.26 -1.13
CA ARG A 41 -17.65 -4.82 -1.27
C ARG A 41 -17.97 -5.69 -0.07
N TRP A 42 -19.16 -5.52 0.47
CA TRP A 42 -19.68 -6.35 1.55
C TRP A 42 -21.18 -6.40 1.49
N ARG A 43 -21.71 -7.55 1.89
CA ARG A 43 -23.14 -7.77 2.05
C ARG A 43 -23.47 -7.65 3.54
N PRO A 44 -24.40 -6.77 3.94
CA PRO A 44 -24.83 -6.66 5.33
C PRO A 44 -25.22 -8.04 5.89
N GLY A 45 -24.61 -8.43 7.01
CA GLY A 45 -24.82 -9.74 7.64
C GLY A 45 -23.78 -10.82 7.27
N SER A 46 -22.93 -10.58 6.27
CA SER A 46 -21.79 -11.46 5.96
C SER A 46 -20.64 -11.25 6.95
N ASP A 47 -20.00 -12.33 7.39
CA ASP A 47 -18.76 -12.28 8.20
C ASP A 47 -17.50 -12.05 7.35
N THR A 48 -17.67 -12.00 6.02
CA THR A 48 -16.60 -11.78 5.06
C THR A 48 -16.90 -10.60 4.15
N PHE A 49 -15.86 -9.87 3.77
CA PHE A 49 -15.89 -8.77 2.82
C PHE A 49 -14.85 -8.98 1.72
N GLU A 50 -15.09 -8.40 0.55
CA GLU A 50 -14.19 -8.43 -0.59
C GLU A 50 -13.47 -7.09 -0.72
N VAL A 51 -12.16 -7.14 -0.93
CA VAL A 51 -11.34 -5.99 -1.24
C VAL A 51 -10.66 -6.21 -2.59
N GLU A 52 -10.61 -5.16 -3.39
CA GLU A 52 -9.92 -5.15 -4.68
C GLU A 52 -8.70 -4.24 -4.53
N MET A 53 -7.51 -4.83 -4.66
CA MET A 53 -6.25 -4.09 -4.65
C MET A 53 -5.65 -4.06 -6.05
N LEU A 54 -4.70 -3.16 -6.28
CA LEU A 54 -3.92 -3.13 -7.51
C LEU A 54 -2.62 -3.92 -7.34
N SER A 55 -2.33 -4.77 -8.31
CA SER A 55 -1.02 -5.40 -8.49
C SER A 55 0.03 -4.37 -8.91
N TRP A 56 1.29 -4.79 -8.92
CA TRP A 56 2.39 -4.03 -9.53
C TRP A 56 2.09 -3.55 -10.96
N LEU A 57 1.44 -4.40 -11.76
CA LEU A 57 1.08 -4.12 -13.16
C LEU A 57 -0.30 -3.45 -13.30
N ALA A 58 -0.81 -2.82 -12.23
CA ALA A 58 -2.13 -2.19 -12.19
C ALA A 58 -3.32 -3.12 -12.52
N THR A 59 -3.13 -4.44 -12.46
CA THR A 59 -4.23 -5.41 -12.54
C THR A 59 -4.97 -5.52 -11.20
N TYR A 60 -6.27 -5.76 -11.25
CA TYR A 60 -7.09 -5.92 -10.05
C TYR A 60 -6.90 -7.30 -9.42
N ILE A 61 -6.58 -7.31 -8.14
CA ILE A 61 -6.43 -8.53 -7.33
C ILE A 61 -7.56 -8.53 -6.29
N PRO A 62 -8.68 -9.23 -6.54
CA PRO A 62 -9.72 -9.41 -5.55
C PRO A 62 -9.24 -10.34 -4.43
N LYS A 63 -9.52 -9.98 -3.18
CA LYS A 63 -9.28 -10.81 -2.00
C LYS A 63 -10.49 -10.79 -1.10
N THR A 64 -10.88 -11.96 -0.59
CA THR A 64 -11.91 -12.10 0.43
C THR A 64 -11.26 -12.19 1.80
N ILE A 65 -11.72 -11.37 2.74
CA ILE A 65 -11.18 -11.25 4.10
C ILE A 65 -12.31 -11.46 5.10
N LYS A 66 -12.03 -12.16 6.20
CA LYS A 66 -12.96 -12.31 7.32
C LYS A 66 -12.72 -11.21 8.34
N PHE A 67 -13.76 -10.73 9.01
CA PHE A 67 -13.58 -9.71 10.06
C PHE A 67 -12.76 -10.22 11.25
N SER A 68 -12.82 -11.53 11.53
CA SER A 68 -12.04 -12.20 12.58
C SER A 68 -10.52 -12.19 12.34
N ASP A 69 -10.08 -12.03 11.09
CA ASP A 69 -8.66 -12.00 10.70
C ASP A 69 -8.05 -10.59 10.81
N ILE A 70 -8.87 -9.56 11.08
CA ILE A 70 -8.43 -8.17 11.18
C ILE A 70 -7.63 -7.95 12.45
N ARG A 71 -6.41 -7.42 12.30
CA ARG A 71 -5.50 -7.05 13.38
C ARG A 71 -5.01 -5.62 13.20
N LEU A 72 -4.55 -5.03 14.31
CA LEU A 72 -3.87 -3.74 14.28
C LEU A 72 -2.59 -3.86 13.44
N PRO A 73 -2.30 -2.88 12.56
CA PRO A 73 -1.12 -2.91 11.73
C PRO A 73 0.09 -2.47 12.55
N GLU A 74 0.91 -3.43 12.99
CA GLU A 74 2.22 -3.15 13.61
C GLU A 74 3.26 -2.85 12.51
N THR A 75 3.21 -1.64 11.95
CA THR A 75 4.12 -1.22 10.89
C THR A 75 4.41 0.28 10.93
N ASN A 76 5.62 0.67 10.51
CA ASN A 76 5.99 2.07 10.29
C ASN A 76 5.57 2.59 8.90
N ARG A 77 4.87 1.77 8.12
CA ARG A 77 4.38 2.17 6.80
C ARG A 77 3.26 3.21 6.96
N PRO A 78 3.33 4.35 6.26
CA PRO A 78 2.26 5.33 6.26
C PRO A 78 1.01 4.76 5.58
N PHE A 79 -0.16 5.29 5.92
CA PHE A 79 -1.44 4.93 5.30
C PHE A 79 -1.72 3.42 5.34
N VAL A 80 -1.90 2.86 6.55
CA VAL A 80 -2.39 1.49 6.75
C VAL A 80 -3.53 1.53 7.76
N THR A 81 -4.69 0.99 7.39
CA THR A 81 -5.88 0.93 8.26
C THR A 81 -5.87 -0.34 9.10
N PHE A 82 -5.59 -1.49 8.49
CA PHE A 82 -5.56 -2.77 9.18
C PHE A 82 -4.66 -3.80 8.50
N LYS A 83 -4.33 -4.87 9.24
CA LYS A 83 -3.62 -6.04 8.73
C LYS A 83 -4.55 -7.25 8.77
N ALA A 84 -4.60 -8.02 7.68
CA ALA A 84 -5.34 -9.29 7.64
C ALA A 84 -4.60 -10.30 6.77
N ASN A 85 -4.60 -11.58 7.17
CA ASN A 85 -3.93 -12.66 6.43
C ASN A 85 -2.49 -12.30 5.97
N GLY A 86 -1.72 -11.65 6.85
CA GLY A 86 -0.34 -11.23 6.58
C GLY A 86 -0.18 -10.03 5.65
N ASN A 87 -1.26 -9.49 5.07
CA ASN A 87 -1.25 -8.36 4.16
C ASN A 87 -1.71 -7.07 4.86
N PHE A 88 -1.22 -5.93 4.39
CA PHE A 88 -1.61 -4.60 4.87
C PHE A 88 -2.66 -4.00 3.93
N TYR A 89 -3.67 -3.35 4.52
CA TYR A 89 -4.78 -2.75 3.80
C TYR A 89 -4.99 -1.32 4.26
N PHE A 90 -5.19 -0.44 3.30
CA PHE A 90 -5.55 0.95 3.49
C PHE A 90 -6.89 1.21 2.82
N VAL A 91 -7.84 1.70 3.61
CA VAL A 91 -9.16 2.11 3.15
C VAL A 91 -9.25 3.61 3.32
N ASP A 92 -9.44 4.31 2.20
CA ASP A 92 -9.72 5.74 2.21
C ASP A 92 -11.12 5.99 2.77
N ALA A 93 -11.19 6.68 3.91
CA ALA A 93 -12.45 6.94 4.60
C ALA A 93 -13.33 7.97 3.89
N ASP A 94 -12.73 8.88 3.13
CA ASP A 94 -13.45 9.97 2.46
C ASP A 94 -14.13 9.48 1.17
N HIS A 95 -13.54 8.50 0.50
CA HIS A 95 -14.06 7.91 -0.73
C HIS A 95 -14.88 6.61 -0.52
N CYS A 96 -14.97 6.11 0.72
CA CYS A 96 -15.75 4.91 1.02
C CYS A 96 -17.25 5.23 1.15
N HIS A 97 -18.03 4.80 0.17
CA HIS A 97 -19.49 4.99 0.16
C HIS A 97 -20.22 4.21 1.28
N ASN A 98 -19.64 3.10 1.76
CA ASN A 98 -20.25 2.26 2.78
C ASN A 98 -19.69 2.56 4.18
N LYS A 99 -20.26 3.56 4.84
CA LYS A 99 -19.83 4.01 6.18
C LYS A 99 -20.01 2.96 7.28
N ALA A 100 -21.00 2.09 7.15
CA ALA A 100 -21.25 1.02 8.13
C ALA A 100 -20.13 -0.03 8.14
N LEU A 101 -19.54 -0.29 6.96
CA LEU A 101 -18.35 -1.12 6.83
C LEU A 101 -17.11 -0.48 7.40
N LEU A 102 -16.90 0.80 7.09
CA LEU A 102 -15.75 1.54 7.57
C LEU A 102 -15.67 1.50 9.09
N ALA A 103 -16.81 1.70 9.78
CA ALA A 103 -16.89 1.63 11.24
C ALA A 103 -16.52 0.25 11.81
N ARG A 104 -16.69 -0.84 11.05
CA ARG A 104 -16.28 -2.19 11.45
C ARG A 104 -14.82 -2.49 11.15
N LEU A 105 -14.28 -1.88 10.09
CA LEU A 105 -12.92 -2.11 9.60
C LEU A 105 -11.87 -1.30 10.35
N THR A 106 -12.25 -0.12 10.85
CA THR A 106 -11.39 0.68 11.72
C THR A 106 -11.47 0.08 13.13
N PRO A 107 -10.46 -0.67 13.59
CA PRO A 107 -10.36 -0.97 15.02
C PRO A 107 -10.32 0.39 15.72
N LYS A 108 -10.98 0.56 16.87
CA LYS A 108 -10.85 1.80 17.67
C LYS A 108 -9.41 1.97 18.15
N ALA A 109 -8.52 2.39 17.26
CA ALA A 109 -7.21 2.90 17.58
C ALA A 109 -7.45 4.32 18.09
N ASN A 110 -7.07 4.54 19.35
CA ASN A 110 -7.08 5.84 19.98
C ASN A 110 -6.44 6.88 19.01
N PRO A 111 -7.11 7.99 18.64
CA PRO A 111 -6.67 8.94 17.60
C PRO A 111 -5.34 9.67 17.84
N GLU A 112 -4.52 9.25 18.81
CA GLU A 112 -3.45 10.08 19.38
C GLU A 112 -2.05 9.83 18.79
N THR A 113 -1.89 8.93 17.82
CA THR A 113 -0.55 8.49 17.35
C THR A 113 -0.23 8.79 15.89
N GLY A 114 -1.13 9.43 15.14
CA GLY A 114 -0.95 9.68 13.70
C GLY A 114 -0.14 10.93 13.30
N PHE A 115 -0.03 11.95 14.17
CA PHE A 115 0.53 13.26 13.77
C PHE A 115 1.30 13.97 14.90
N LYS A 116 2.20 13.27 15.58
CA LYS A 116 3.27 13.92 16.36
C LYS A 116 4.59 13.51 15.72
N ASN A 117 5.06 14.30 14.76
CA ASN A 117 6.45 14.40 14.25
C ASN A 117 6.40 14.87 12.78
N LEU A 118 6.00 16.12 12.61
CA LEU A 118 6.37 16.96 11.47
C LEU A 118 6.71 18.34 12.05
#